data_AF-A0A524D9P0-F1
#
_entry.id   AF-A0A524D9P0-F1
#
_cell.length_a   1.000
_cell.length_b   1.000
_cell.length_c   1.000
_cell.angle_alpha   90.00
_cell.angle_beta   90.00
_cell.angle_gamma   90.00
#
_symmetry.space_group_name_H-M   'P 1'
#
loop_
_entity.id
_entity.type
_entity.pdbx_description
1 polymer ?
#
loop_
_entity_poly.entity_id
_entity_poly.type
_entity_poly.pdbx_seq_one_letter_code
_entity_poly.pdbx_strand_id
1 'polypeptide(L)'
;MSLEFEEKKFKLGFWSGFIGGSMLALTGTIGIIDFRAFWGFNEIFLLPYFLTLYWGVIALIGATLLFYNHGIGDYLLIESGALAVFCMFFPLPIYEFGRIFTVYLSYTFAFIDPFLVLLGGIIDLLVRKGIIWS
;
A
#
# COMPACT_ATOMS: atom_id res chain seq x y z
N MET A 1 28.85 -17.68 -5.26
CA MET A 1 28.07 -16.86 -6.22
C MET A 1 26.57 -16.84 -5.92
N SER A 2 26.00 -17.84 -5.22
CA SER A 2 24.57 -17.87 -4.85
C SER A 2 24.17 -16.94 -3.69
N LEU A 3 25.02 -16.79 -2.66
CA LEU A 3 24.70 -16.00 -1.45
C LEU A 3 24.55 -14.49 -1.71
N GLU A 4 25.49 -13.87 -2.46
CA GLU A 4 25.37 -12.45 -2.83
C GLU A 4 24.15 -12.16 -3.73
N PHE A 5 23.67 -13.18 -4.44
CA PHE A 5 22.54 -13.08 -5.35
C PHE A 5 21.21 -13.10 -4.61
N GLU A 6 21.03 -14.00 -3.64
CA GLU A 6 19.86 -13.98 -2.75
C GLU A 6 19.77 -12.67 -1.95
N GLU A 7 20.92 -12.15 -1.52
CA GLU A 7 20.98 -10.91 -0.74
C GLU A 7 20.57 -9.66 -1.54
N LYS A 8 20.91 -9.58 -2.84
CA LYS A 8 20.46 -8.49 -3.73
C LYS A 8 18.98 -8.61 -4.09
N LYS A 9 18.47 -9.83 -4.21
CA LYS A 9 17.06 -10.14 -4.52
C LYS A 9 16.13 -9.72 -3.36
N PHE A 10 16.51 -10.13 -2.15
CA PHE A 10 15.85 -9.75 -0.91
C PHE A 10 15.76 -8.23 -0.70
N LYS A 11 16.81 -7.50 -1.06
CA LYS A 11 16.81 -6.03 -1.00
C LYS A 11 15.71 -5.45 -1.89
N LEU A 12 15.43 -5.98 -3.07
CA LEU A 12 14.50 -5.36 -4.03
C LEU A 12 13.02 -5.46 -3.59
N GLY A 13 12.59 -6.65 -3.13
CA GLY A 13 11.24 -6.86 -2.58
C GLY A 13 11.01 -6.07 -1.30
N PHE A 14 12.02 -6.05 -0.42
CA PHE A 14 11.98 -5.24 0.79
C PHE A 14 11.89 -3.73 0.48
N TRP A 15 12.79 -3.20 -0.36
CA TRP A 15 12.83 -1.76 -0.66
C TRP A 15 11.56 -1.28 -1.36
N SER A 16 10.99 -2.07 -2.26
CA SER A 16 9.73 -1.71 -2.94
C SER A 16 8.54 -1.68 -1.98
N GLY A 17 8.39 -2.71 -1.13
CA GLY A 17 7.36 -2.73 -0.08
C GLY A 17 7.53 -1.60 0.94
N PHE A 18 8.76 -1.32 1.35
CA PHE A 18 9.08 -0.25 2.30
C PHE A 18 8.84 1.14 1.72
N ILE A 19 9.30 1.41 0.49
CA ILE A 19 9.09 2.69 -0.19
C ILE A 19 7.60 2.91 -0.46
N GLY A 20 6.92 1.92 -1.04
CA GLY A 20 5.49 2.00 -1.32
C GLY A 20 4.67 2.20 -0.04
N GLY A 21 4.94 1.42 1.00
CA GLY A 21 4.26 1.57 2.30
C GLY A 21 4.52 2.92 2.98
N SER A 22 5.76 3.41 2.92
CA SER A 22 6.12 4.72 3.47
C SER A 22 5.42 5.88 2.73
N MET A 23 5.37 5.82 1.40
CA MET A 23 4.69 6.82 0.57
C MET A 23 3.19 6.86 0.84
N LEU A 24 2.56 5.69 0.99
CA LEU A 24 1.16 5.57 1.39
C LEU A 24 0.91 6.18 2.78
N ALA A 25 1.72 5.81 3.77
CA ALA A 25 1.58 6.32 5.13
C ALA A 25 1.75 7.85 5.19
N LEU A 26 2.74 8.38 4.46
CA LEU A 26 3.02 9.80 4.39
C LEU A 26 1.91 10.57 3.67
N THR A 27 1.42 10.06 2.54
CA THR A 27 0.31 10.68 1.80
C THR A 27 -0.98 10.71 2.62
N GLY A 28 -1.31 9.61 3.31
CA GLY A 28 -2.44 9.57 4.24
C GLY A 28 -2.29 10.58 5.38
N THR A 29 -1.08 10.70 5.96
CA THR A 29 -0.82 11.63 7.07
C THR A 29 -0.94 13.09 6.63
N ILE A 30 -0.30 13.46 5.52
CA ILE A 30 -0.36 14.83 4.98
C ILE A 30 -1.80 15.19 4.62
N GLY A 31 -2.51 14.28 3.94
CA GLY A 31 -3.90 14.49 3.58
C GLY A 31 -4.82 14.72 4.79
N ILE A 32 -4.61 14.00 5.90
CA ILE A 32 -5.35 14.25 7.15
C ILE A 32 -5.04 15.65 7.72
N ILE A 33 -3.76 16.06 7.71
CA ILE A 33 -3.33 17.35 8.26
C ILE A 33 -3.85 18.52 7.42
N ASP A 34 -3.68 18.46 6.10
CA ASP A 34 -4.10 19.51 5.16
C ASP A 34 -5.61 19.66 5.14
N PHE A 35 -6.35 18.54 5.15
CA PHE A 35 -7.81 18.58 5.15
C PHE A 35 -8.35 19.21 6.44
N ARG A 36 -7.72 18.93 7.59
CA ARG A 36 -8.05 19.53 8.88
C ARG A 36 -7.78 21.04 8.92
N ALA A 37 -6.78 21.52 8.17
CA ALA A 37 -6.44 22.94 8.08
C ALA A 37 -7.41 23.75 7.20
N PHE A 38 -8.05 23.11 6.22
CA PHE A 38 -8.75 23.81 5.14
C PHE A 38 -10.29 23.84 5.25
N TRP A 39 -10.98 22.77 5.66
CA TRP A 39 -12.43 22.64 5.36
C TRP A 39 -13.39 22.50 6.54
N GLY A 40 -12.91 22.52 7.79
CA GLY A 40 -13.77 22.14 8.92
C GLY A 40 -14.10 20.64 8.89
N PHE A 41 -14.32 20.05 10.05
CA PHE A 41 -14.44 18.59 10.20
C PHE A 41 -15.65 18.04 9.44
N ASN A 42 -15.44 17.54 8.23
CA ASN A 42 -16.39 16.64 7.57
C ASN A 42 -15.71 15.28 7.41
N GLU A 43 -16.07 14.37 8.32
CA GLU A 43 -15.37 13.11 8.59
C GLU A 43 -15.36 12.17 7.37
N ILE A 44 -16.37 12.27 6.50
CA ILE A 44 -16.49 11.47 5.28
C ILE A 44 -15.33 11.71 4.31
N PHE A 45 -14.88 12.96 4.20
CA PHE A 45 -13.79 13.31 3.30
C PHE A 45 -12.41 12.99 3.89
N LEU A 46 -12.33 12.70 5.20
CA LEU A 46 -11.12 12.18 5.84
C LEU A 46 -10.95 10.66 5.68
N LEU A 47 -12.06 9.93 5.49
CA LEU A 47 -12.06 8.47 5.39
C LEU A 47 -11.04 7.92 4.37
N PRO A 48 -10.90 8.47 3.15
CA PRO A 48 -9.92 7.99 2.19
C PRO A 48 -8.48 8.11 2.70
N TYR A 49 -8.14 9.20 3.38
CA TYR A 49 -6.80 9.42 3.90
C TYR A 49 -6.47 8.48 5.06
N PHE A 50 -7.44 8.17 5.92
CA PHE A 50 -7.29 7.13 6.96
C PHE A 50 -7.09 5.75 6.35
N LEU A 51 -7.85 5.41 5.31
CA LEU A 51 -7.69 4.16 4.59
C LEU A 51 -6.32 4.08 3.90
N THR A 52 -5.88 5.14 3.22
CA THR A 52 -4.53 5.25 2.64
C THR A 52 -3.44 5.02 3.69
N LEU A 53 -3.56 5.65 4.86
CA LEU A 53 -2.62 5.47 5.97
C LEU A 53 -2.61 4.04 6.50
N TYR A 54 -3.79 3.46 6.69
CA TYR A 54 -3.96 2.07 7.14
C TYR A 54 -3.28 1.08 6.18
N TRP A 55 -3.48 1.25 4.87
CA TRP A 55 -2.81 0.43 3.85
C TRP A 55 -1.30 0.62 3.85
N GLY A 56 -0.81 1.84 4.03
CA GLY A 56 0.62 2.11 4.19
C GLY A 56 1.24 1.40 5.38
N VAL A 57 0.55 1.39 6.53
CA VAL A 57 1.01 0.67 7.73
C VAL A 57 1.03 -0.85 7.50
N ILE A 58 0.01 -1.42 6.87
CA ILE A 58 0.00 -2.85 6.53
C ILE A 58 1.16 -3.19 5.60
N ALA A 59 1.41 -2.38 4.57
CA ALA A 59 2.53 -2.59 3.65
C ALA A 59 3.88 -2.54 4.38
N LEU A 60 4.06 -1.62 5.33
CA LEU A 60 5.26 -1.56 6.17
C LEU A 60 5.40 -2.80 7.07
N ILE A 61 4.31 -3.30 7.64
CA ILE A 61 4.31 -4.55 8.41
C ILE A 61 4.69 -5.73 7.49
N GLY A 62 4.17 -5.79 6.27
CA GLY A 62 4.51 -6.81 5.28
C GLY A 62 5.98 -6.77 4.87
N ALA A 63 6.51 -5.58 4.59
CA ALA A 63 7.93 -5.38 4.32
C ALA A 63 8.82 -5.76 5.52
N THR A 64 8.36 -5.50 6.75
CA THR A 64 9.09 -5.90 7.95
C THR A 64 9.03 -7.42 8.14
N LEU A 65 7.88 -8.05 7.92
CA LEU A 65 7.70 -9.49 8.03
C LEU A 65 8.51 -10.25 6.97
N LEU A 66 8.78 -9.63 5.82
CA LEU A 66 9.71 -10.16 4.83
C LEU A 66 11.09 -10.48 5.43
N PHE A 67 11.58 -9.76 6.44
CA PHE A 67 12.85 -10.09 7.13
C PHE A 67 12.76 -11.32 8.04
N TYR A 68 11.60 -11.59 8.63
CA TYR A 68 11.45 -12.62 9.67
C TYR A 68 10.81 -13.90 9.15
N ASN A 69 9.85 -13.78 8.24
CA ASN A 69 9.12 -14.89 7.63
C ASN A 69 8.69 -14.50 6.21
N HIS A 70 9.54 -14.83 5.25
CA HIS A 70 9.38 -14.48 3.83
C HIS A 70 7.98 -14.83 3.29
N GLY A 71 7.48 -16.02 3.59
CA GLY A 71 6.17 -16.45 3.08
C GLY A 71 5.03 -15.55 3.55
N ILE A 72 4.98 -15.23 4.83
CA ILE A 72 3.90 -14.38 5.37
C ILE A 72 4.06 -12.95 4.85
N GLY A 73 5.30 -12.43 4.77
CA GLY A 73 5.58 -11.10 4.23
C GLY A 73 5.14 -10.93 2.77
N ASP A 74 5.48 -11.90 1.91
CA ASP A 74 5.11 -11.93 0.49
C ASP A 74 3.59 -11.83 0.32
N TYR A 75 2.86 -12.74 0.98
CA TYR A 75 1.40 -12.77 0.87
C TYR A 75 0.76 -11.50 1.41
N LEU A 76 1.26 -10.96 2.53
CA LEU A 76 0.71 -9.74 3.10
C LEU A 76 0.92 -8.53 2.17
N LEU A 77 2.08 -8.40 1.54
CA LEU A 77 2.36 -7.34 0.55
C LEU A 77 1.49 -7.49 -0.71
N ILE A 78 1.34 -8.71 -1.22
CA ILE A 78 0.51 -8.98 -2.39
C ILE A 78 -0.96 -8.68 -2.08
N GLU A 79 -1.49 -9.21 -0.98
CA GLU A 79 -2.89 -9.02 -0.59
C GLU A 79 -3.19 -7.55 -0.30
N SER A 80 -2.34 -6.87 0.48
CA SER A 80 -2.53 -5.44 0.80
C SER A 80 -2.39 -4.56 -0.43
N GLY A 81 -1.40 -4.81 -1.30
CA GLY A 81 -1.23 -4.09 -2.56
C GLY A 81 -2.40 -4.31 -3.51
N ALA A 82 -2.87 -5.55 -3.67
CA ALA A 82 -4.00 -5.88 -4.54
C ALA A 82 -5.30 -5.25 -4.03
N LEU A 83 -5.54 -5.26 -2.72
CA LEU A 83 -6.74 -4.68 -2.13
C LEU A 83 -6.70 -3.15 -2.18
N ALA A 84 -5.54 -2.53 -1.96
CA ALA A 84 -5.36 -1.09 -2.14
C ALA A 84 -5.59 -0.66 -3.61
N VAL A 85 -5.07 -1.42 -4.58
CA VAL A 85 -5.34 -1.20 -6.02
C VAL A 85 -6.83 -1.36 -6.32
N PHE A 86 -7.50 -2.40 -5.79
CA PHE A 86 -8.93 -2.59 -5.99
C PHE A 86 -9.75 -1.41 -5.45
N CYS A 87 -9.48 -1.01 -4.20
CA CYS A 87 -10.17 0.09 -3.54
C CYS A 87 -9.90 1.46 -4.20
N MET A 88 -8.81 1.60 -4.93
CA MET A 88 -8.52 2.80 -5.73
C MET A 88 -9.57 3.04 -6.83
N PHE A 89 -10.04 1.96 -7.46
CA PHE A 89 -11.01 2.04 -8.56
C PHE A 89 -12.45 1.77 -8.11
N PHE A 90 -12.63 1.14 -6.94
CA PHE A 90 -13.96 0.82 -6.44
C PHE A 90 -14.64 2.04 -5.81
N PRO A 91 -15.80 2.48 -6.33
CA PRO A 91 -16.55 3.57 -5.72
C PRO A 91 -17.09 3.14 -4.36
N LEU A 92 -16.79 3.90 -3.31
CA LEU A 92 -17.42 3.74 -1.99
C LEU A 92 -18.58 4.73 -1.89
N PRO A 93 -19.85 4.29 -2.05
CA PRO A 93 -21.00 5.15 -1.83
C PRO A 93 -21.19 5.35 -0.32
N ILE A 94 -21.16 6.61 0.12
CA ILE A 94 -21.40 6.98 1.49
C ILE A 94 -22.66 7.84 1.55
N TYR A 95 -23.57 7.48 2.45
CA TYR A 95 -24.83 8.16 2.66
C TYR A 95 -24.69 9.14 3.83
N GLU A 96 -24.82 10.43 3.56
CA GLU A 96 -24.80 11.46 4.61
C GLU A 96 -25.76 12.59 4.29
N PHE A 97 -26.45 13.10 5.32
CA PHE A 97 -27.42 14.20 5.19
C PHE A 97 -28.46 14.01 4.07
N GLY A 98 -28.87 12.76 3.81
CA GLY A 98 -29.84 12.43 2.75
C GLY A 98 -29.29 12.53 1.32
N ARG A 99 -27.97 12.65 1.15
CA ARG A 99 -27.28 12.66 -0.15
C ARG A 99 -26.30 11.48 -0.23
N ILE A 100 -26.04 11.04 -1.46
CA ILE A 100 -25.04 10.01 -1.76
C ILE A 100 -23.77 10.71 -2.24
N PHE A 101 -22.67 10.49 -1.54
CA PHE A 101 -21.34 10.89 -1.97
C PHE A 101 -20.60 9.65 -2.45
N THR A 102 -20.00 9.72 -3.63
CA THR A 102 -19.14 8.64 -4.12
C THR A 102 -17.69 9.02 -3.84
N VAL A 103 -17.04 8.22 -3.01
CA VAL A 103 -15.66 8.45 -2.60
C VAL A 103 -14.78 7.40 -3.23
N TYR A 104 -13.69 7.84 -3.87
CA TYR A 104 -12.67 6.97 -4.45
C TYR A 104 -11.34 7.19 -3.72
N LEU A 105 -10.63 6.10 -3.42
CA LEU A 105 -9.26 6.20 -2.88
C LEU A 105 -8.25 6.72 -3.91
N SER A 106 -8.59 6.72 -5.20
CA SER A 106 -7.80 7.38 -6.23
C SER A 106 -7.56 8.87 -5.97
N TYR A 107 -8.39 9.52 -5.16
CA TYR A 107 -8.21 10.93 -4.79
C TYR A 107 -7.08 11.15 -3.77
N THR A 108 -6.63 10.09 -3.10
CA THR A 108 -5.68 10.18 -1.99
C THR A 108 -4.41 9.36 -2.18
N PHE A 109 -4.35 8.48 -3.17
CA PHE A 109 -3.10 7.82 -3.55
C PHE A 109 -2.26 8.70 -4.48
N ALA A 110 -0.94 8.76 -4.28
CA ALA A 110 -0.08 8.96 -5.44
C ALA A 110 -0.28 7.70 -6.29
N PHE A 111 -0.83 7.85 -7.50
CA PHE A 111 -1.46 6.80 -8.33
C PHE A 111 -0.65 5.50 -8.49
N ILE A 112 0.65 5.53 -8.17
CA ILE A 112 1.65 4.48 -8.33
C ILE A 112 1.89 3.68 -7.04
N ASP A 113 1.63 4.22 -5.86
CA ASP A 113 2.11 3.63 -4.60
C ASP A 113 1.52 2.25 -4.28
N PRO A 114 0.19 2.01 -4.43
CA PRO A 114 -0.38 0.68 -4.25
C PRO A 114 0.21 -0.36 -5.20
N PHE A 115 0.56 0.06 -6.42
CA PHE A 115 1.19 -0.80 -7.41
C PHE A 115 2.63 -1.13 -7.05
N LEU A 116 3.39 -0.20 -6.46
CA LEU A 116 4.75 -0.47 -5.98
C LEU A 116 4.76 -1.52 -4.86
N VAL A 117 3.80 -1.46 -3.93
CA VAL A 117 3.63 -2.46 -2.87
C VAL A 117 3.30 -3.83 -3.47
N LEU A 118 2.34 -3.88 -4.39
CA LEU A 118 1.93 -5.11 -5.06
C LEU A 118 3.07 -5.74 -5.87
N LEU A 119 3.75 -4.94 -6.69
CA LEU A 119 4.89 -5.40 -7.49
C LEU A 119 6.03 -5.88 -6.61
N GLY A 120 6.27 -5.22 -5.48
CA GLY A 120 7.28 -5.66 -4.51
C GLY A 120 7.05 -7.07 -4.00
N GLY A 121 5.82 -7.37 -3.57
CA GLY A 121 5.45 -8.71 -3.11
C GLY A 121 5.47 -9.76 -4.23
N ILE A 122 4.99 -9.42 -5.44
CA ILE A 122 5.00 -10.34 -6.59
C ILE A 122 6.43 -10.67 -7.02
N ILE A 123 7.31 -9.66 -7.12
CA ILE A 123 8.69 -9.85 -7.53
C ILE A 123 9.41 -10.77 -6.53
N ASP A 124 9.25 -10.55 -5.23
CA ASP A 124 9.89 -11.38 -4.21
C ASP A 124 9.43 -12.84 -4.31
N LEU A 125 8.12 -13.07 -4.41
CA LEU A 125 7.54 -14.40 -4.56
C LEU A 125 8.02 -15.13 -5.82
N LEU A 126 8.04 -14.46 -6.97
CA LEU A 126 8.43 -15.05 -8.25
C LEU A 126 9.93 -15.34 -8.32
N VAL A 127 10.74 -14.51 -7.67
CA VAL A 127 12.18 -14.74 -7.52
C VAL A 127 12.44 -15.93 -6.60
N ARG A 128 11.76 -16.01 -5.46
CA ARG A 128 11.88 -17.14 -4.52
C ARG A 128 11.44 -18.47 -5.13
N LYS A 129 10.46 -18.46 -6.02
CA LYS A 129 10.03 -19.65 -6.78
C LYS A 129 10.95 -19.99 -7.96
N GLY A 130 11.98 -19.18 -8.25
CA GLY A 130 12.92 -19.41 -9.34
C GLY A 130 12.32 -19.25 -10.74
N ILE A 131 11.20 -18.53 -10.88
CA ILE A 131 10.44 -18.46 -12.14
C ILE A 131 11.05 -17.47 -13.14
N ILE A 132 11.37 -16.25 -12.70
CA ILE A 132 11.78 -15.19 -13.63
C ILE A 132 13.31 -15.14 -13.76
N TRP A 133 14.07 -15.56 -12.74
CA TRP A 133 15.52 -15.36 -12.67
C TRP A 133 16.23 -16.53 -11.94
N SER A 134 16.11 -17.72 -12.54
CA SER A 134 16.81 -18.97 -12.16
C SER A 134 18.32 -18.87 -12.39
#